data_AF-A0A351JR91-F1
#
_entry.id   AF-A0A351JR91-F1
#
_cell.length_a   1.000
_cell.length_b   1.000
_cell.length_c   1.000
_cell.angle_alpha   90.00
_cell.angle_beta   90.00
_cell.angle_gamma   90.00
#
_symmetry.space_group_name_H-M   'P 1'
#
loop_
_entity.id
_entity.type
_entity.pdbx_description
1 polymer ?
#
loop_
_entity_poly.entity_id
_entity_poly.type
_entity_poly.pdbx_seq_one_letter_code
_entity_poly.pdbx_strand_id
1 'polypeptide(L)'
;MYEKTLEREYQRAKKVPLTRIAYEGSEIVLFRADQLAAGVKTAIGRALVALAIDRGQITHKTRALVVQGAGNTVTAVHEAVQERRRRLEVIAVVYEETSRRVRDRLLARGIRVVSGPTRSQGQEGRKGTVLELWRDNPAYVPLEQHEEPLIVDIQCQTLGLRIDEELENDGTPPTHLVAGVGTGGTLFGLSYGARQLYPGIKIIGLEGVGSTLSLWHAYLRVKGQGFEKERAAIERALVQYRNAGMVTKLTCFPEADPDGWFDITVDFPADMSGTLGIEGLGVGNPTKLILKHLRKLTRVEIITDEQAAQGVLALSKHGISAVESAGANMFIAMRIAERQAQRGQAGAKIVTVVTAAR
;
A
#
# COMPACT_ATOMS: atom_id res chain seq x y z
N MET A 1 -19.21 11.88 -12.02
CA MET A 1 -17.82 12.05 -12.52
C MET A 1 -17.03 10.76 -12.35
N TYR A 2 -17.14 10.13 -11.19
CA TYR A 2 -16.46 8.89 -10.83
C TYR A 2 -16.65 7.78 -11.87
N GLU A 3 -17.88 7.46 -12.29
CA GLU A 3 -18.14 6.43 -13.31
C GLU A 3 -17.34 6.65 -14.61
N LYS A 4 -17.29 7.89 -15.10
CA LYS A 4 -16.49 8.24 -16.28
C LYS A 4 -14.98 8.09 -16.02
N THR A 5 -14.54 8.35 -14.79
CA THR A 5 -13.14 8.13 -14.38
C THR A 5 -12.84 6.63 -14.29
N LEU A 6 -13.73 5.84 -13.69
CA LEU A 6 -13.60 4.40 -13.58
C LEU A 6 -13.41 3.76 -14.96
N GLU A 7 -14.30 4.04 -15.91
CA GLU A 7 -14.21 3.50 -17.27
C GLU A 7 -12.85 3.86 -17.92
N ARG A 8 -12.42 5.12 -17.81
CA ARG A 8 -11.12 5.55 -18.36
C ARG A 8 -9.94 4.84 -17.70
N GLU A 9 -9.98 4.66 -16.39
CA GLU A 9 -8.91 4.00 -15.67
C GLU A 9 -8.90 2.49 -15.93
N TYR A 10 -10.05 1.86 -16.17
CA TYR A 10 -10.14 0.48 -16.62
C TYR A 10 -9.50 0.32 -18.01
N GLN A 11 -9.81 1.20 -18.96
CA GLN A 11 -9.17 1.20 -20.29
C GLN A 11 -7.65 1.47 -20.21
N ARG A 12 -7.20 2.31 -19.27
CA ARG A 12 -5.75 2.51 -19.03
C ARG A 12 -5.12 1.28 -18.40
N ALA A 13 -5.80 0.67 -17.44
CA ALA A 13 -5.36 -0.56 -16.83
C ALA A 13 -5.14 -1.62 -17.89
N LYS A 14 -6.04 -1.80 -18.87
CA LYS A 14 -5.90 -2.78 -19.98
C LYS A 14 -4.60 -2.63 -20.80
N LYS A 15 -3.97 -1.46 -20.75
CA LYS A 15 -2.71 -1.19 -21.46
C LYS A 15 -1.47 -1.41 -20.60
N VAL A 16 -1.62 -1.69 -19.31
CA VAL A 16 -0.49 -1.93 -18.40
C VAL A 16 0.09 -3.31 -18.69
N PRO A 17 1.34 -3.42 -19.16
CA PRO A 17 1.85 -4.71 -19.60
C PRO A 17 2.04 -5.68 -18.44
N LEU A 18 2.05 -6.97 -18.79
CA LEU A 18 2.54 -8.03 -17.91
C LEU A 18 3.97 -8.38 -18.26
N THR A 19 4.77 -8.69 -17.24
CA THR A 19 6.06 -9.33 -17.42
C THR A 19 6.04 -10.66 -16.68
N ARG A 20 6.34 -11.75 -17.40
CA ARG A 20 6.37 -13.12 -16.85
C ARG A 20 7.82 -13.54 -16.64
N ILE A 21 8.14 -14.04 -15.46
CA ILE A 21 9.48 -14.47 -15.07
C ILE A 21 9.38 -15.92 -14.57
N ALA A 22 10.07 -16.84 -15.24
CA ALA A 22 10.27 -18.19 -14.72
C ALA A 22 11.33 -18.17 -13.61
N TYR A 23 11.01 -18.75 -12.46
CA TYR A 23 11.91 -18.79 -11.31
C TYR A 23 11.62 -20.03 -10.45
N GLU A 24 12.63 -20.87 -10.20
CA GLU A 24 12.52 -22.06 -9.35
C GLU A 24 11.30 -22.96 -9.68
N GLY A 25 11.10 -23.24 -10.98
CA GLY A 25 9.97 -24.05 -11.45
C GLY A 25 8.58 -23.40 -11.28
N SER A 26 8.52 -22.11 -10.92
CA SER A 26 7.32 -21.30 -10.78
C SER A 26 7.30 -20.17 -11.82
N GLU A 27 6.13 -19.58 -12.03
CA GLU A 27 5.97 -18.38 -12.86
C GLU A 27 5.58 -17.18 -11.98
N ILE A 28 6.37 -16.12 -12.02
CA ILE A 28 6.07 -14.83 -11.39
C ILE A 28 5.52 -13.89 -12.45
N VAL A 29 4.26 -13.46 -12.28
CA VAL A 29 3.57 -12.53 -13.18
C VAL A 29 3.56 -11.15 -12.56
N LEU A 30 4.20 -10.19 -13.24
CA LEU A 30 4.36 -8.81 -12.81
C LEU A 30 3.39 -7.90 -13.55
N PHE A 31 2.45 -7.27 -12.83
CA PHE A 31 1.72 -6.13 -13.32
C PHE A 31 2.61 -4.89 -13.33
N ARG A 32 2.94 -4.36 -14.52
CA ARG A 32 3.85 -3.23 -14.72
C ARG A 32 3.19 -1.87 -14.47
N ALA A 33 2.58 -1.72 -13.30
CA ALA A 33 1.90 -0.48 -12.92
C ALA A 33 2.87 0.72 -12.86
N ASP A 34 4.18 0.49 -12.83
CA ASP A 34 5.25 1.47 -13.03
C ASP A 34 5.18 2.22 -14.35
N GLN A 35 4.52 1.66 -15.37
CA GLN A 35 4.30 2.32 -16.66
C GLN A 35 3.07 3.24 -16.68
N LEU A 36 2.35 3.34 -15.56
CA LEU A 36 1.33 4.39 -15.38
C LEU A 36 1.99 5.66 -14.85
N ALA A 37 1.42 6.81 -15.21
CA ALA A 37 1.98 8.13 -14.92
C ALA A 37 2.43 8.34 -13.45
N ALA A 38 1.54 8.08 -12.48
CA ALA A 38 1.83 8.09 -11.04
C ALA A 38 1.88 6.67 -10.44
N GLY A 39 2.36 5.70 -11.23
CA GLY A 39 2.44 4.30 -10.84
C GLY A 39 1.07 3.69 -10.48
N VAL A 40 1.07 2.76 -9.54
CA VAL A 40 -0.15 2.09 -9.06
C VAL A 40 -1.16 3.02 -8.38
N LYS A 41 -0.75 4.24 -7.98
CA LYS A 41 -1.64 5.22 -7.34
C LYS A 41 -2.38 6.12 -8.35
N THR A 42 -2.05 6.01 -9.63
CA THR A 42 -2.68 6.76 -10.73
C THR A 42 -4.21 6.76 -10.68
N ALA A 43 -4.82 5.58 -10.66
CA ALA A 43 -6.28 5.45 -10.62
C ALA A 43 -6.89 5.97 -9.29
N ILE A 44 -6.17 5.77 -8.18
CA ILE A 44 -6.60 6.23 -6.85
C ILE A 44 -6.67 7.77 -6.81
N GLY A 45 -5.60 8.47 -7.25
CA GLY A 45 -5.58 9.94 -7.23
C GLY A 45 -6.69 10.54 -8.08
N ARG A 46 -6.90 10.01 -9.29
CA ARG A 46 -8.00 10.45 -10.17
C ARG A 46 -9.38 10.16 -9.59
N ALA A 47 -9.56 9.00 -8.97
CA ALA A 47 -10.81 8.61 -8.32
C ALA A 47 -11.13 9.53 -7.13
N LEU A 48 -10.14 9.84 -6.29
CA LEU A 48 -10.32 10.78 -5.16
C LEU A 48 -10.76 12.16 -5.62
N VAL A 49 -10.14 12.70 -6.68
CA VAL A 49 -10.53 13.99 -7.26
C VAL A 49 -11.94 13.90 -7.86
N ALA A 50 -12.27 12.83 -8.58
CA ALA A 50 -13.60 12.63 -9.17
C ALA A 50 -14.69 12.53 -8.09
N LEU A 51 -14.42 11.81 -7.01
CA LEU A 51 -15.32 11.65 -5.88
C LEU A 51 -15.56 12.98 -5.16
N ALA A 52 -14.52 13.76 -4.92
CA ALA A 52 -14.65 15.09 -4.29
C ALA A 52 -15.46 16.06 -5.16
N ILE A 53 -15.41 15.93 -6.49
CA ILE A 53 -16.29 16.66 -7.41
C ILE A 53 -17.74 16.19 -7.27
N ASP A 54 -17.97 14.87 -7.29
CA ASP A 54 -19.32 14.30 -7.21
C ASP A 54 -20.01 14.59 -5.87
N ARG A 55 -19.23 14.66 -4.78
CA ARG A 55 -19.71 15.07 -3.46
C ARG A 55 -19.92 16.60 -3.32
N GLY A 56 -19.68 17.38 -4.37
CA GLY A 56 -19.80 18.83 -4.35
C GLY A 56 -18.75 19.54 -3.47
N GLN A 57 -17.70 18.85 -3.04
CA GLN A 57 -16.65 19.41 -2.18
C GLN A 57 -15.75 20.36 -2.97
N ILE A 58 -15.47 20.04 -4.24
CA ILE A 58 -14.71 20.90 -5.14
C ILE A 58 -15.65 21.83 -5.90
N THR A 59 -15.69 23.09 -5.48
CA THR A 59 -16.53 24.15 -6.03
C THR A 59 -15.69 25.24 -6.73
N HIS A 60 -16.33 26.28 -7.26
CA HIS A 60 -15.64 27.45 -7.81
C HIS A 60 -14.83 28.24 -6.76
N LYS A 61 -15.12 28.04 -5.46
CA LYS A 61 -14.38 28.66 -4.35
C LYS A 61 -13.15 27.86 -3.94
N THR A 62 -13.05 26.59 -4.35
CA THR A 62 -11.93 25.73 -4.00
C THR A 62 -10.65 26.27 -4.63
N ARG A 63 -9.60 26.38 -3.83
CA ARG A 63 -8.28 26.87 -4.23
C ARG A 63 -7.21 25.79 -4.21
N ALA A 64 -7.32 24.82 -3.31
CA ALA A 64 -6.32 23.76 -3.19
C ALA A 64 -6.92 22.42 -2.75
N LEU A 65 -6.24 21.34 -3.14
CA LEU A 65 -6.49 19.98 -2.68
C LEU A 65 -5.36 19.56 -1.74
N VAL A 66 -5.68 19.12 -0.54
CA VAL A 66 -4.71 18.75 0.50
C VAL A 66 -4.63 17.24 0.61
N VAL A 67 -3.45 16.67 0.47
CA VAL A 67 -3.21 15.22 0.48
C VAL A 67 -2.12 14.88 1.49
N GLN A 68 -2.35 13.85 2.31
CA GLN A 68 -1.35 13.36 3.26
C GLN A 68 -0.24 12.57 2.56
N GLY A 69 1.02 12.84 2.89
CA GLY A 69 2.21 12.11 2.45
C GLY A 69 2.98 12.79 1.32
N ALA A 70 4.08 12.14 0.91
CA ALA A 70 4.99 12.62 -0.14
C ALA A 70 5.05 11.69 -1.38
N GLY A 71 4.20 10.66 -1.39
CA GLY A 71 4.27 9.54 -2.33
C GLY A 71 3.38 9.72 -3.57
N ASN A 72 3.21 8.61 -4.29
CA ASN A 72 2.55 8.57 -5.59
C ASN A 72 1.09 9.05 -5.60
N THR A 73 0.37 8.99 -4.47
CA THR A 73 -1.01 9.52 -4.40
C THR A 73 -1.05 11.03 -4.61
N VAL A 74 -0.08 11.78 -4.07
CA VAL A 74 0.00 13.24 -4.27
C VAL A 74 0.25 13.56 -5.74
N THR A 75 1.19 12.84 -6.36
CA THR A 75 1.50 12.98 -7.79
C THR A 75 0.27 12.65 -8.65
N ALA A 76 -0.44 11.56 -8.34
CA ALA A 76 -1.65 11.17 -9.05
C ALA A 76 -2.79 12.21 -8.94
N VAL A 77 -2.95 12.83 -7.75
CA VAL A 77 -3.92 13.92 -7.55
C VAL A 77 -3.50 15.16 -8.35
N HIS A 78 -2.22 15.51 -8.33
CA HIS A 78 -1.71 16.62 -9.12
C HIS A 78 -1.96 16.41 -10.62
N GLU A 79 -1.61 15.26 -11.18
CA GLU A 79 -1.91 14.93 -12.57
C GLU A 79 -3.40 14.99 -12.88
N ALA A 80 -4.26 14.49 -11.99
CA ALA A 80 -5.71 14.56 -12.16
C ALA A 80 -6.24 16.00 -12.21
N VAL A 81 -5.63 16.93 -11.46
CA VAL A 81 -5.93 18.37 -11.53
C VAL A 81 -5.48 18.96 -12.87
N GLN A 82 -4.26 18.64 -13.30
CA GLN A 82 -3.68 19.14 -14.55
C GLN A 82 -4.46 18.67 -15.78
N GLU A 83 -4.83 17.38 -15.84
CA GLU A 83 -5.65 16.80 -16.93
C GLU A 83 -7.00 17.50 -17.09
N ARG A 84 -7.55 18.05 -16.00
CA ARG A 84 -8.83 18.77 -15.97
C ARG A 84 -8.68 20.26 -16.22
N ARG A 85 -7.46 20.76 -16.43
CA ARG A 85 -7.13 22.19 -16.61
C ARG A 85 -7.73 23.08 -15.52
N ARG A 86 -7.82 22.57 -14.29
CA ARG A 86 -8.31 23.32 -13.14
C ARG A 86 -7.15 24.09 -12.52
N ARG A 87 -7.38 25.36 -12.18
CA ARG A 87 -6.42 26.19 -11.43
C ARG A 87 -6.51 25.88 -9.93
N LEU A 88 -6.24 24.63 -9.55
CA LEU A 88 -6.18 24.20 -8.15
C LEU A 88 -4.74 23.90 -7.77
N GLU A 89 -4.30 24.42 -6.63
CA GLU A 89 -3.05 24.00 -6.02
C GLU A 89 -3.20 22.58 -5.46
N VAL A 90 -2.12 21.80 -5.46
CA VAL A 90 -2.04 20.55 -4.70
C VAL A 90 -1.03 20.73 -3.58
N ILE A 91 -1.46 20.43 -2.36
CA ILE A 91 -0.66 20.58 -1.14
C ILE A 91 -0.40 19.19 -0.57
N ALA A 92 0.88 18.85 -0.44
CA ALA A 92 1.37 17.64 0.22
C ALA A 92 1.67 17.94 1.69
N VAL A 93 1.03 17.23 2.61
CA VAL A 93 1.36 17.28 4.04
C VAL A 93 2.33 16.15 4.38
N VAL A 94 3.57 16.50 4.68
CA VAL A 94 4.68 15.56 4.88
C VAL A 94 5.22 15.65 6.31
N TYR A 95 5.99 14.65 6.73
CA TYR A 95 6.68 14.71 8.01
C TYR A 95 7.82 15.75 7.99
N GLU A 96 8.17 16.31 9.14
CA GLU A 96 9.33 17.21 9.28
C GLU A 96 10.64 16.55 8.80
N GLU A 97 10.79 15.26 9.09
CA GLU A 97 11.95 14.43 8.75
C GLU A 97 11.96 13.99 7.28
N THR A 98 10.98 14.41 6.48
CA THR A 98 10.96 14.11 5.04
C THR A 98 12.19 14.73 4.37
N SER A 99 12.97 13.89 3.68
CA SER A 99 14.23 14.29 3.07
C SER A 99 14.06 15.47 2.08
N ARG A 100 15.09 16.30 1.97
CA ARG A 100 15.09 17.42 1.01
C ARG A 100 14.83 16.95 -0.41
N ARG A 101 15.52 15.88 -0.84
CA ARG A 101 15.33 15.26 -2.17
C ARG A 101 13.87 14.95 -2.49
N VAL A 102 13.12 14.40 -1.53
CA VAL A 102 11.69 14.07 -1.73
C VAL A 102 10.84 15.34 -1.81
N ARG A 103 11.11 16.35 -0.97
CA ARG A 103 10.40 17.63 -1.01
C ARG A 103 10.68 18.40 -2.31
N ASP A 104 11.93 18.48 -2.73
CA ASP A 104 12.35 19.15 -3.96
C ASP A 104 11.70 18.52 -5.20
N ARG A 105 11.57 17.18 -5.20
CA ARG A 105 10.84 16.44 -6.26
C ARG A 105 9.38 16.85 -6.39
N LEU A 106 8.71 17.18 -5.28
CA LEU A 106 7.32 17.64 -5.27
C LEU A 106 7.24 19.11 -5.69
N LEU A 107 8.10 19.96 -5.12
CA LEU A 107 8.16 21.38 -5.46
C LEU A 107 8.45 21.60 -6.95
N ALA A 108 9.36 20.81 -7.55
CA ALA A 108 9.66 20.85 -8.98
C ALA A 108 8.46 20.49 -9.87
N ARG A 109 7.45 19.77 -9.36
CA ARG A 109 6.19 19.48 -10.05
C ARG A 109 5.14 20.57 -9.84
N GLY A 110 5.43 21.63 -9.09
CA GLY A 110 4.45 22.65 -8.69
C GLY A 110 3.50 22.18 -7.58
N ILE A 111 3.88 21.16 -6.82
CA ILE A 111 3.14 20.71 -5.63
C ILE A 111 3.70 21.45 -4.42
N ARG A 112 2.83 22.16 -3.69
CA ARG A 112 3.21 22.82 -2.43
C ARG A 112 3.44 21.78 -1.35
N VAL A 113 4.48 21.98 -0.53
CA VAL A 113 4.82 21.08 0.57
C VAL A 113 4.59 21.80 1.90
N VAL A 114 3.84 21.17 2.79
CA VAL A 114 3.71 21.56 4.20
C VAL A 114 4.34 20.46 5.05
N SER A 115 5.44 20.78 5.73
CA SER A 115 6.01 19.94 6.78
C SER A 115 5.28 20.27 8.07
N GLY A 116 4.64 19.27 8.70
CA GLY A 116 3.81 19.48 9.89
C GLY A 116 4.20 18.58 11.04
N PRO A 117 3.76 17.31 11.05
CA PRO A 117 4.02 16.41 12.17
C PRO A 117 5.39 15.76 12.07
N THR A 118 5.89 15.27 13.20
CA THR A 118 7.03 14.34 13.24
C THR A 118 6.58 12.94 12.81
N ARG A 119 7.54 12.10 12.42
CA ARG A 119 7.26 10.72 12.03
C ARG A 119 6.73 9.88 13.21
N SER A 120 7.10 10.23 14.45
CA SER A 120 6.59 9.57 15.66
C SER A 120 5.11 9.80 15.90
N GLN A 121 4.54 10.93 15.43
CA GLN A 121 3.10 11.17 15.46
C GLN A 121 2.32 10.39 14.39
N GLY A 122 3.05 9.74 13.47
CA GLY A 122 2.48 8.84 12.47
C GLY A 122 1.42 9.48 11.58
N GLN A 123 0.50 8.64 11.09
CA GLN A 123 -0.58 9.10 10.20
C GLN A 123 -1.54 10.08 10.89
N GLU A 124 -1.86 9.87 12.16
CA GLU A 124 -2.77 10.75 12.91
C GLU A 124 -2.22 12.16 13.05
N GLY A 125 -0.90 12.32 13.24
CA GLY A 125 -0.25 13.63 13.18
C GLY A 125 -0.48 14.34 11.84
N ARG A 126 -0.34 13.62 10.71
CA ARG A 126 -0.56 14.21 9.37
C ARG A 126 -2.02 14.56 9.16
N LYS A 127 -2.94 13.74 9.67
CA LYS A 127 -4.38 14.01 9.66
C LYS A 127 -4.70 15.28 10.44
N GLY A 128 -4.10 15.47 11.62
CA GLY A 128 -4.20 16.70 12.41
C GLY A 128 -3.81 17.94 11.61
N THR A 129 -2.62 17.96 11.01
CA THR A 129 -2.17 19.09 10.18
C THR A 129 -3.08 19.34 8.97
N VAL A 130 -3.61 18.30 8.33
CA VAL A 130 -4.59 18.46 7.23
C VAL A 130 -5.88 19.14 7.72
N LEU A 131 -6.39 18.74 8.89
CA LEU A 131 -7.59 19.32 9.47
C LEU A 131 -7.37 20.77 9.89
N GLU A 132 -6.20 21.10 10.45
CA GLU A 132 -5.81 22.48 10.75
C GLU A 132 -5.77 23.36 9.50
N LEU A 133 -5.08 22.90 8.44
CA LEU A 133 -5.05 23.61 7.16
C LEU A 133 -6.44 23.85 6.59
N TRP A 134 -7.33 22.87 6.70
CA TRP A 134 -8.71 22.96 6.22
C TRP A 134 -9.55 23.93 7.06
N ARG A 135 -9.44 23.87 8.39
CA ARG A 135 -10.12 24.79 9.32
C ARG A 135 -9.73 26.24 9.05
N ASP A 136 -8.43 26.48 8.88
CA ASP A 136 -7.88 27.83 8.72
C ASP A 136 -8.06 28.35 7.28
N ASN A 137 -8.33 27.46 6.32
CA ASN A 137 -8.56 27.80 4.91
C ASN A 137 -9.77 27.03 4.35
N PRO A 138 -11.01 27.55 4.49
CA PRO A 138 -12.22 26.88 4.00
C PRO A 138 -12.24 26.63 2.47
N ALA A 139 -11.35 27.28 1.71
CA ALA A 139 -11.15 27.05 0.29
C ALA A 139 -10.30 25.80 -0.02
N TYR A 140 -9.74 25.13 0.99
CA TYR A 140 -8.98 23.90 0.83
C TYR A 140 -9.89 22.69 0.98
N VAL A 141 -9.61 21.64 0.21
CA VAL A 141 -10.37 20.39 0.25
C VAL A 141 -9.40 19.25 0.57
N PRO A 142 -9.49 18.64 1.76
CA PRO A 142 -8.79 17.41 2.07
C PRO A 142 -9.24 16.26 1.18
N LEU A 143 -8.29 15.51 0.61
CA LEU A 143 -8.56 14.22 -0.02
C LEU A 143 -8.04 13.10 0.87
N GLU A 144 -8.96 12.25 1.34
CA GLU A 144 -8.62 11.15 2.25
C GLU A 144 -8.34 9.86 1.46
N GLN A 145 -7.14 9.30 1.65
CA GLN A 145 -6.69 8.08 0.98
C GLN A 145 -6.55 6.87 1.92
N HIS A 146 -6.70 7.06 3.23
CA HIS A 146 -6.46 6.03 4.24
C HIS A 146 -7.74 5.43 4.79
N GLU A 147 -8.86 6.15 4.67
CA GLU A 147 -10.18 5.73 5.16
C GLU A 147 -11.22 5.58 4.04
N GLU A 148 -10.99 6.15 2.86
CA GLU A 148 -11.96 6.15 1.77
C GLU A 148 -12.04 4.75 1.10
N PRO A 149 -13.18 4.04 1.19
CA PRO A 149 -13.33 2.70 0.61
C PRO A 149 -13.14 2.66 -0.91
N LEU A 150 -13.37 3.80 -1.58
CA LEU A 150 -13.20 3.96 -3.03
C LEU A 150 -11.82 3.51 -3.52
N ILE A 151 -10.77 3.67 -2.72
CA ILE A 151 -9.40 3.32 -3.16
C ILE A 151 -9.25 1.80 -3.38
N VAL A 152 -10.05 0.99 -2.67
CA VAL A 152 -10.10 -0.46 -2.82
C VAL A 152 -10.97 -0.81 -4.02
N ASP A 153 -12.12 -0.16 -4.13
CA ASP A 153 -13.06 -0.39 -5.23
C ASP A 153 -12.45 -0.04 -6.59
N ILE A 154 -11.85 1.14 -6.75
CA ILE A 154 -11.20 1.53 -8.01
C ILE A 154 -10.10 0.55 -8.41
N GLN A 155 -9.34 0.00 -7.46
CA GLN A 155 -8.30 -0.98 -7.75
C GLN A 155 -8.89 -2.35 -8.10
N CYS A 156 -9.99 -2.74 -7.46
CA CYS A 156 -10.76 -3.94 -7.81
C CYS A 156 -11.27 -3.85 -9.24
N GLN A 157 -12.00 -2.79 -9.58
CA GLN A 157 -12.62 -2.58 -10.88
C GLN A 157 -11.63 -2.28 -12.02
N THR A 158 -10.37 -1.99 -11.70
CA THR A 158 -9.32 -1.73 -12.71
C THR A 158 -8.31 -2.86 -12.78
N LEU A 159 -7.22 -2.78 -12.02
CA LEU A 159 -6.16 -3.80 -12.05
C LEU A 159 -6.63 -5.16 -11.51
N GLY A 160 -7.59 -5.19 -10.59
CA GLY A 160 -8.09 -6.43 -10.00
C GLY A 160 -8.83 -7.30 -11.00
N LEU A 161 -9.74 -6.71 -11.78
CA LEU A 161 -10.43 -7.38 -12.88
C LEU A 161 -9.51 -7.72 -14.06
N ARG A 162 -8.29 -7.18 -14.13
CA ARG A 162 -7.33 -7.62 -15.17
C ARG A 162 -6.60 -8.91 -14.84
N ILE A 163 -6.53 -9.26 -13.56
CA ILE A 163 -5.97 -10.56 -13.14
C ILE A 163 -6.78 -11.70 -13.77
N ASP A 164 -8.08 -11.49 -13.96
CA ASP A 164 -8.97 -12.36 -14.73
C ASP A 164 -8.56 -12.44 -16.20
N GLU A 165 -8.74 -11.34 -16.95
CA GLU A 165 -8.70 -11.32 -18.41
C GLU A 165 -7.38 -11.86 -19.00
N GLU A 166 -6.26 -11.65 -18.30
CA GLU A 166 -4.94 -12.01 -18.82
C GLU A 166 -4.41 -13.34 -18.30
N LEU A 167 -4.94 -13.87 -17.19
CA LEU A 167 -4.51 -15.17 -16.64
C LEU A 167 -5.48 -16.30 -16.99
N GLU A 168 -6.73 -16.01 -17.36
CA GLU A 168 -7.63 -17.04 -17.87
C GLU A 168 -7.12 -17.64 -19.18
N ASN A 169 -6.55 -16.80 -20.06
CA ASN A 169 -6.11 -17.17 -21.41
C ASN A 169 -4.92 -18.16 -21.45
N ASP A 170 -4.20 -18.36 -20.34
CA ASP A 170 -3.04 -19.26 -20.28
C ASP A 170 -3.33 -20.62 -19.62
N GLY A 171 -4.59 -20.85 -19.20
CA GLY A 171 -5.09 -22.12 -18.67
C GLY A 171 -4.56 -22.54 -17.29
N THR A 172 -3.69 -21.75 -16.64
CA THR A 172 -3.16 -22.09 -15.30
C THR A 172 -3.55 -21.05 -14.26
N PRO A 173 -4.36 -21.39 -13.24
CA PRO A 173 -4.85 -20.41 -12.28
C PRO A 173 -3.71 -19.86 -11.39
N PRO A 174 -3.74 -18.57 -11.01
CA PRO A 174 -2.82 -18.03 -10.04
C PRO A 174 -3.02 -18.67 -8.66
N THR A 175 -1.90 -19.06 -8.05
CA THR A 175 -1.87 -19.68 -6.72
C THR A 175 -1.70 -18.66 -5.59
N HIS A 176 -0.96 -17.59 -5.87
CA HIS A 176 -0.62 -16.55 -4.91
C HIS A 176 -0.80 -15.17 -5.54
N LEU A 177 -1.24 -14.20 -4.74
CA LEU A 177 -1.15 -12.77 -5.01
C LEU A 177 -0.31 -12.15 -3.90
N VAL A 178 0.76 -11.45 -4.28
CA VAL A 178 1.70 -10.78 -3.37
C VAL A 178 1.64 -9.29 -3.63
N ALA A 179 1.31 -8.49 -2.62
CA ALA A 179 1.50 -7.05 -2.69
C ALA A 179 1.65 -6.45 -1.28
N GLY A 180 2.53 -5.47 -1.16
CA GLY A 180 2.69 -4.76 0.10
C GLY A 180 1.58 -3.76 0.40
N VAL A 181 1.40 -3.48 1.70
CA VAL A 181 0.29 -2.70 2.24
C VAL A 181 0.76 -1.32 2.67
N GLY A 182 0.43 -0.32 1.85
CA GLY A 182 0.45 1.09 2.24
C GLY A 182 -0.91 1.51 2.79
N THR A 183 -1.72 2.19 1.96
CA THR A 183 -3.14 2.48 2.27
C THR A 183 -4.07 1.26 2.19
N GLY A 184 -3.56 0.12 1.70
CA GLY A 184 -4.34 -1.10 1.48
C GLY A 184 -5.10 -1.16 0.14
N GLY A 185 -5.33 -0.04 -0.54
CA GLY A 185 -6.13 0.02 -1.77
C GLY A 185 -5.73 -0.99 -2.85
N THR A 186 -4.43 -1.05 -3.18
CA THR A 186 -3.90 -1.97 -4.19
C THR A 186 -4.07 -3.43 -3.79
N LEU A 187 -3.50 -3.88 -2.67
CA LEU A 187 -3.56 -5.29 -2.27
C LEU A 187 -5.02 -5.76 -2.14
N PHE A 188 -5.86 -4.99 -1.44
CA PHE A 188 -7.24 -5.40 -1.23
C PHE A 188 -8.05 -5.36 -2.53
N GLY A 189 -7.91 -4.32 -3.34
CA GLY A 189 -8.59 -4.23 -4.63
C GLY A 189 -8.23 -5.39 -5.56
N LEU A 190 -6.94 -5.66 -5.74
CA LEU A 190 -6.47 -6.81 -6.51
C LEU A 190 -7.00 -8.14 -5.92
N SER A 191 -6.98 -8.28 -4.59
CA SER A 191 -7.49 -9.50 -3.94
C SER A 191 -8.97 -9.73 -4.15
N TYR A 192 -9.78 -8.67 -4.26
CA TYR A 192 -11.20 -8.79 -4.54
C TYR A 192 -11.44 -9.21 -5.98
N GLY A 193 -10.79 -8.54 -6.94
CA GLY A 193 -10.88 -8.92 -8.36
C GLY A 193 -10.44 -10.36 -8.59
N ALA A 194 -9.26 -10.74 -8.11
CA ALA A 194 -8.73 -12.09 -8.28
C ALA A 194 -9.62 -13.19 -7.69
N ARG A 195 -10.27 -12.93 -6.54
CA ARG A 195 -11.11 -13.92 -5.86
C ARG A 195 -12.46 -14.15 -6.52
N GLN A 196 -12.90 -13.30 -7.43
CA GLN A 196 -14.15 -13.53 -8.18
C GLN A 196 -14.05 -14.81 -9.01
N LEU A 197 -12.84 -15.18 -9.46
CA LEU A 197 -12.61 -16.36 -10.30
C LEU A 197 -11.70 -17.39 -9.66
N TYR A 198 -10.79 -16.93 -8.80
CA TYR A 198 -9.89 -17.81 -8.07
C TYR A 198 -10.17 -17.71 -6.56
N PRO A 199 -11.30 -18.22 -6.03
CA PRO A 199 -11.62 -18.17 -4.61
C PRO A 199 -10.52 -18.75 -3.70
N GLY A 200 -9.76 -19.72 -4.21
CA GLY A 200 -8.66 -20.39 -3.51
C GLY A 200 -7.32 -19.65 -3.53
N ILE A 201 -7.20 -18.52 -4.23
CA ILE A 201 -5.93 -17.79 -4.33
C ILE A 201 -5.46 -17.33 -2.94
N LYS A 202 -4.17 -17.58 -2.65
CA LYS A 202 -3.53 -17.15 -1.40
C LYS A 202 -3.12 -15.69 -1.51
N ILE A 203 -3.62 -14.86 -0.60
CA ILE A 203 -3.30 -13.42 -0.59
C ILE A 203 -2.24 -13.16 0.46
N ILE A 204 -1.07 -12.71 0.03
CA ILE A 204 0.09 -12.42 0.87
C ILE A 204 0.30 -10.91 0.93
N GLY A 205 0.03 -10.33 2.10
CA GLY A 205 0.29 -8.92 2.37
C GLY A 205 1.69 -8.71 2.90
N LEU A 206 2.33 -7.60 2.54
CA LEU A 206 3.66 -7.25 3.06
C LEU A 206 3.57 -6.02 3.95
N GLU A 207 4.34 -6.02 5.02
CA GLU A 207 4.56 -4.85 5.87
C GLU A 207 6.05 -4.56 6.00
N GLY A 208 6.42 -3.28 6.07
CA GLY A 208 7.80 -2.90 6.36
C GLY A 208 8.12 -3.06 7.85
N VAL A 209 9.41 -3.18 8.16
CA VAL A 209 9.92 -3.01 9.52
C VAL A 209 9.36 -1.70 10.11
N GLY A 210 8.70 -1.81 11.26
CA GLY A 210 8.04 -0.68 11.95
C GLY A 210 6.52 -0.60 11.76
N SER A 211 5.92 -1.51 11.01
CA SER A 211 4.47 -1.68 10.93
C SER A 211 3.95 -2.70 11.94
N THR A 212 2.68 -2.59 12.36
CA THR A 212 2.01 -3.53 13.27
C THR A 212 0.98 -4.44 12.57
N LEU A 213 0.98 -4.47 11.24
CA LEU A 213 -0.02 -5.14 10.41
C LEU A 213 -0.12 -6.64 10.69
N SER A 214 0.98 -7.38 10.83
CA SER A 214 0.90 -8.83 11.10
C SER A 214 0.37 -9.15 12.50
N LEU A 215 0.59 -8.28 13.48
CA LEU A 215 0.02 -8.41 14.83
C LEU A 215 -1.49 -8.26 14.79
N TRP A 216 -1.97 -7.20 14.13
CA TRP A 216 -3.41 -6.99 13.91
C TRP A 216 -4.03 -8.14 13.09
N HIS A 217 -3.31 -8.67 12.09
CA HIS A 217 -3.79 -9.83 11.33
C HIS A 217 -3.95 -11.06 12.21
N ALA A 218 -2.96 -11.35 13.07
CA ALA A 218 -3.02 -12.47 13.99
C ALA A 218 -4.18 -12.32 14.99
N TYR A 219 -4.29 -11.15 15.63
CA TYR A 219 -5.35 -10.84 16.59
C TYR A 219 -6.75 -10.95 15.96
N LEU A 220 -7.01 -10.28 14.84
CA LEU A 220 -8.34 -10.23 14.25
C LEU A 220 -8.88 -11.61 13.82
N ARG A 221 -8.01 -12.60 13.59
CA ARG A 221 -8.43 -13.97 13.26
C ARG A 221 -8.99 -14.74 14.45
N VAL A 222 -8.56 -14.38 15.66
CA VAL A 222 -8.98 -15.02 16.91
C VAL A 222 -9.79 -14.09 17.82
N LYS A 223 -10.01 -12.84 17.41
CA LYS A 223 -10.82 -11.86 18.14
C LYS A 223 -12.18 -12.44 18.55
N GLY A 224 -12.51 -12.31 19.82
CA GLY A 224 -13.72 -12.82 20.46
C GLY A 224 -13.63 -14.29 20.91
N GLN A 225 -12.44 -14.91 20.88
CA GLN A 225 -12.23 -16.31 21.33
C GLN A 225 -11.62 -16.41 22.73
N GLY A 226 -11.50 -15.28 23.44
CA GLY A 226 -11.00 -15.17 24.81
C GLY A 226 -9.51 -14.84 24.91
N PHE A 227 -9.17 -14.09 25.95
CA PHE A 227 -7.85 -13.54 26.23
C PHE A 227 -6.67 -14.44 25.88
N GLU A 228 -6.63 -15.68 26.40
CA GLU A 228 -5.48 -16.57 26.23
C GLU A 228 -5.23 -16.96 24.76
N LYS A 229 -6.29 -17.17 23.98
CA LYS A 229 -6.14 -17.47 22.54
C LYS A 229 -5.65 -16.25 21.76
N GLU A 230 -6.16 -15.07 22.10
CA GLU A 230 -5.79 -13.80 21.50
C GLU A 230 -4.33 -13.47 21.80
N ARG A 231 -3.95 -13.53 23.07
CA ARG A 231 -2.58 -13.39 23.56
C ARG A 231 -1.62 -14.35 22.85
N ALA A 232 -1.93 -15.65 22.83
CA ALA A 232 -1.08 -16.64 22.20
C ALA A 232 -0.91 -16.41 20.68
N ALA A 233 -1.93 -15.87 19.99
CA ALA A 233 -1.82 -15.51 18.58
C ALA A 233 -0.86 -14.34 18.36
N ILE A 234 -0.94 -13.31 19.21
CA ILE A 234 -0.04 -12.15 19.18
C ILE A 234 1.40 -12.57 19.51
N GLU A 235 1.60 -13.37 20.56
CA GLU A 235 2.93 -13.86 20.97
C GLU A 235 3.62 -14.68 19.86
N ARG A 236 2.85 -15.49 19.10
CA ARG A 236 3.37 -16.18 17.92
C ARG A 236 3.75 -15.21 16.80
N ALA A 237 2.95 -14.17 16.56
CA ALA A 237 3.24 -13.18 15.54
C ALA A 237 4.49 -12.35 15.87
N LEU A 238 4.76 -12.06 17.15
CA LEU A 238 5.98 -11.37 17.62
C LEU A 238 7.29 -12.08 17.26
N VAL A 239 7.26 -13.38 16.94
CA VAL A 239 8.45 -14.09 16.43
C VAL A 239 8.94 -13.48 15.11
N GLN A 240 8.03 -13.02 14.23
CA GLN A 240 8.40 -12.39 12.96
C GLN A 240 9.16 -11.07 13.18
N TYR A 241 8.77 -10.29 14.19
CA TYR A 241 9.41 -9.03 14.55
C TYR A 241 10.82 -9.23 15.07
N ARG A 242 11.00 -10.22 15.96
CA ARG A 242 12.33 -10.58 16.48
C ARG A 242 13.25 -11.06 15.36
N ASN A 243 12.74 -11.88 14.43
CA ASN A 243 13.51 -12.32 13.26
C ASN A 243 13.85 -11.18 12.29
N ALA A 244 13.07 -10.11 12.30
CA ALA A 244 13.35 -8.89 11.55
C ALA A 244 14.26 -7.90 12.33
N GLY A 245 14.81 -8.30 13.48
CA GLY A 245 15.73 -7.49 14.29
C GLY A 245 15.05 -6.44 15.17
N MET A 246 13.74 -6.51 15.36
CA MET A 246 12.97 -5.53 16.13
C MET A 246 12.90 -5.91 17.62
N VAL A 247 13.11 -4.93 18.51
CA VAL A 247 12.89 -5.12 19.95
C VAL A 247 11.42 -4.81 20.25
N THR A 248 10.66 -5.81 20.63
CA THR A 248 9.23 -5.64 20.91
C THR A 248 8.97 -5.68 22.40
N LYS A 249 8.53 -4.57 22.98
CA LYS A 249 7.94 -4.54 24.32
C LYS A 249 6.43 -4.42 24.19
N LEU A 250 5.71 -5.48 24.57
CA LEU A 250 4.25 -5.49 24.57
C LEU A 250 3.77 -5.07 25.97
N THR A 251 3.15 -3.89 26.10
CA THR A 251 2.70 -3.35 27.39
C THR A 251 1.18 -3.40 27.58
N CYS A 252 0.39 -3.56 26.52
CA CYS A 252 -1.07 -3.66 26.62
C CYS A 252 -1.71 -4.66 25.63
N PHE A 253 -2.80 -5.30 26.05
CA PHE A 253 -3.65 -6.16 25.23
C PHE A 253 -5.01 -5.47 24.95
N PRO A 254 -5.65 -5.69 23.78
CA PRO A 254 -6.89 -5.01 23.39
C PRO A 254 -8.10 -5.26 24.29
N GLU A 255 -8.13 -6.35 25.06
CA GLU A 255 -9.20 -6.60 26.04
C GLU A 255 -9.02 -5.79 27.34
N ALA A 256 -7.81 -5.33 27.65
CA ALA A 256 -7.53 -4.52 28.84
C ALA A 256 -7.82 -3.02 28.60
N ASP A 257 -7.75 -2.57 27.34
CA ASP A 257 -8.14 -1.24 26.89
C ASP A 257 -8.84 -1.36 25.51
N PRO A 258 -10.19 -1.35 25.46
CA PRO A 258 -10.96 -1.51 24.22
C PRO A 258 -10.73 -0.40 23.18
N ASP A 259 -10.30 0.78 23.65
CA ASP A 259 -9.95 1.94 22.82
C ASP A 259 -8.43 2.03 22.58
N GLY A 260 -7.65 1.22 23.30
CA GLY A 260 -6.22 1.05 23.18
C GLY A 260 -5.85 0.30 21.91
N TRP A 261 -5.11 0.99 21.03
CA TRP A 261 -4.22 0.29 20.09
C TRP A 261 -3.22 -0.49 20.93
N PHE A 262 -2.71 -1.63 20.43
CA PHE A 262 -1.60 -2.29 21.12
C PHE A 262 -0.54 -1.25 21.48
N ASP A 263 -0.30 -1.03 22.76
CA ASP A 263 0.85 -0.25 23.19
C ASP A 263 2.02 -1.23 23.09
N ILE A 264 2.48 -1.40 21.86
CA ILE A 264 3.69 -2.13 21.55
C ILE A 264 4.67 -1.05 21.22
N THR A 265 5.52 -0.73 22.18
CA THR A 265 6.76 -0.05 21.85
C THR A 265 7.58 -1.06 21.07
N VAL A 266 7.49 -0.95 19.74
CA VAL A 266 8.48 -1.56 18.88
C VAL A 266 9.68 -0.63 18.93
N ASP A 267 10.58 -0.92 19.85
CA ASP A 267 11.81 -0.18 20.02
C ASP A 267 12.77 -0.62 18.91
N PHE A 268 13.39 0.36 18.26
CA PHE A 268 14.42 0.11 17.27
C PHE A 268 15.75 0.25 17.99
N PRO A 269 16.72 -0.67 17.82
CA PRO A 269 18.08 -0.38 18.26
C PRO A 269 18.53 0.96 17.62
N ALA A 270 19.33 1.75 18.34
CA ALA A 270 19.62 3.15 17.99
C ALA A 270 20.24 3.33 16.58
N ASP A 271 20.84 2.28 16.04
CA ASP A 271 21.42 2.18 14.69
C ASP A 271 20.38 1.97 13.57
N MET A 272 19.15 1.60 13.91
CA MET A 272 18.00 1.48 13.00
C MET A 272 17.17 2.77 12.89
N SER A 273 17.64 3.88 13.45
CA SER A 273 17.05 5.21 13.23
C SER A 273 17.02 5.66 11.75
N GLY A 274 17.79 4.98 10.88
CA GLY A 274 17.78 5.13 9.41
C GLY A 274 16.88 4.15 8.63
N THR A 275 16.33 3.10 9.25
CA THR A 275 15.53 2.04 8.59
C THR A 275 14.02 2.32 8.61
N LEU A 276 13.64 3.60 8.59
CA LEU A 276 12.25 4.06 8.73
C LEU A 276 11.39 3.80 7.46
N GLY A 277 11.42 2.57 6.95
CA GLY A 277 10.39 1.98 6.11
C GLY A 277 10.57 2.20 4.62
N ILE A 278 10.52 1.09 3.89
CA ILE A 278 10.28 1.01 2.45
C ILE A 278 9.13 1.97 2.05
N GLU A 279 9.44 2.98 1.23
CA GLU A 279 8.46 3.99 0.84
C GLU A 279 7.24 3.32 0.18
N GLY A 280 6.04 3.58 0.73
CA GLY A 280 4.78 3.03 0.24
C GLY A 280 4.33 1.73 0.92
N LEU A 281 5.13 1.14 1.81
CA LEU A 281 4.72 0.10 2.75
C LEU A 281 4.54 0.75 4.13
N GLY A 282 3.36 0.59 4.71
CA GLY A 282 2.89 1.35 5.87
C GLY A 282 3.88 1.27 7.04
N VAL A 283 4.17 2.43 7.64
CA VAL A 283 4.88 2.52 8.92
C VAL A 283 3.83 2.85 9.97
N GLY A 284 3.84 2.13 11.09
CA GLY A 284 2.90 2.32 12.20
C GLY A 284 1.62 1.50 12.11
N ASN A 285 0.57 2.02 12.76
CA ASN A 285 -0.69 1.31 12.98
C ASN A 285 -1.60 1.27 11.72
N PRO A 286 -2.29 0.15 11.47
CA PRO A 286 -3.19 0.01 10.34
C PRO A 286 -4.43 0.89 10.47
N THR A 287 -4.87 1.48 9.35
CA THR A 287 -6.07 2.32 9.33
C THR A 287 -7.34 1.48 9.52
N LYS A 288 -8.47 2.13 9.84
CA LYS A 288 -9.79 1.49 9.88
C LYS A 288 -10.12 0.75 8.58
N LEU A 289 -9.72 1.30 7.43
CA LEU A 289 -9.91 0.66 6.12
C LEU A 289 -9.12 -0.63 6.02
N ILE A 290 -7.85 -0.63 6.44
CA ILE A 290 -7.01 -1.83 6.45
C ILE A 290 -7.61 -2.88 7.40
N LEU A 291 -7.97 -2.50 8.63
CA LEU A 291 -8.55 -3.41 9.62
C LEU A 291 -9.81 -4.11 9.12
N LYS A 292 -10.67 -3.41 8.36
CA LYS A 292 -11.88 -3.97 7.74
C LYS A 292 -11.59 -5.14 6.78
N HIS A 293 -10.42 -5.13 6.15
CA HIS A 293 -10.06 -6.09 5.10
C HIS A 293 -8.97 -7.08 5.54
N LEU A 294 -8.30 -6.82 6.65
CA LEU A 294 -7.11 -7.56 7.08
C LEU A 294 -7.35 -9.06 7.26
N ARG A 295 -8.50 -9.46 7.83
CA ARG A 295 -8.89 -10.88 7.99
C ARG A 295 -8.94 -11.66 6.68
N LYS A 296 -9.05 -10.96 5.54
CA LYS A 296 -9.10 -11.57 4.21
C LYS A 296 -7.71 -11.95 3.69
N LEU A 297 -6.63 -11.55 4.33
CA LEU A 297 -5.29 -11.99 3.96
C LEU A 297 -5.03 -13.41 4.44
N THR A 298 -4.39 -14.22 3.61
CA THR A 298 -3.93 -15.56 3.99
C THR A 298 -2.79 -15.46 4.99
N ARG A 299 -1.84 -14.54 4.76
CA ARG A 299 -0.70 -14.25 5.64
C ARG A 299 -0.23 -12.81 5.42
N VAL A 300 0.41 -12.25 6.45
CA VAL A 300 1.23 -11.04 6.35
C VAL A 300 2.69 -11.42 6.61
N GLU A 301 3.61 -10.90 5.79
CA GLU A 301 5.06 -11.07 5.96
C GLU A 301 5.74 -9.71 6.19
N ILE A 302 6.69 -9.68 7.13
CA ILE A 302 7.57 -8.53 7.38
C ILE A 302 8.71 -8.56 6.35
N ILE A 303 8.98 -7.42 5.74
CA ILE A 303 10.07 -7.22 4.79
C ILE A 303 11.05 -6.16 5.33
N THR A 304 12.36 -6.46 5.26
CA THR A 304 13.42 -5.50 5.61
C THR A 304 13.87 -4.68 4.39
N ASP A 305 14.51 -3.54 4.62
CA ASP A 305 15.06 -2.69 3.55
C ASP A 305 16.07 -3.45 2.68
N GLU A 306 16.91 -4.29 3.29
CA GLU A 306 17.87 -5.14 2.57
C GLU A 306 17.16 -6.14 1.63
N GLN A 307 16.12 -6.81 2.13
CA GLN A 307 15.34 -7.75 1.33
C GLN A 307 14.61 -7.06 0.17
N ALA A 308 14.06 -5.87 0.42
CA ALA A 308 13.48 -5.05 -0.63
C ALA A 308 14.53 -4.66 -1.69
N ALA A 309 15.74 -4.27 -1.27
CA ALA A 309 16.85 -3.95 -2.18
C ALA A 309 17.29 -5.16 -3.01
N GLN A 310 17.33 -6.36 -2.42
CA GLN A 310 17.59 -7.61 -3.15
C GLN A 310 16.52 -7.87 -4.23
N GLY A 311 15.25 -7.61 -3.91
CA GLY A 311 14.17 -7.69 -4.89
C GLY A 311 14.26 -6.63 -6.00
N VAL A 312 14.69 -5.40 -5.70
CA VAL A 312 14.98 -4.37 -6.72
C VAL A 312 16.09 -4.85 -7.65
N LEU A 313 17.16 -5.44 -7.11
CA LEU A 313 18.24 -6.02 -7.91
C LEU A 313 17.76 -7.21 -8.75
N ALA A 314 16.83 -8.02 -8.27
CA ALA A 314 16.22 -9.07 -9.06
C ALA A 314 15.43 -8.49 -10.26
N LEU A 315 14.60 -7.47 -10.02
CA LEU A 315 13.86 -6.78 -11.08
C LEU A 315 14.79 -6.14 -12.13
N SER A 316 15.92 -5.56 -11.73
CA SER A 316 16.85 -4.91 -12.66
C SER A 316 17.53 -5.89 -13.62
N LYS A 317 17.74 -7.16 -13.22
CA LYS A 317 18.22 -8.22 -14.10
C LYS A 317 17.26 -8.52 -15.26
N HIS A 318 16.00 -8.12 -15.12
CA HIS A 318 14.97 -8.21 -16.16
C HIS A 318 14.69 -6.85 -16.84
N GLY A 319 15.59 -5.87 -16.68
CA GLY A 319 15.46 -4.54 -17.29
C GLY A 319 14.37 -3.66 -16.66
N ILE A 320 13.93 -3.99 -15.44
CA ILE A 320 12.87 -3.25 -14.74
C ILE A 320 13.51 -2.31 -13.71
N SER A 321 13.43 -1.01 -13.97
CA SER A 321 13.85 0.04 -13.02
C SER A 321 12.74 0.30 -12.01
N ALA A 322 12.85 -0.32 -10.83
CA ALA A 322 11.78 -0.33 -9.82
C ALA A 322 12.20 0.33 -8.50
N VAL A 323 11.20 0.80 -7.74
CA VAL A 323 11.37 1.28 -6.36
C VAL A 323 11.34 0.14 -5.34
N GLU A 324 11.71 0.45 -4.11
CA GLU A 324 11.87 -0.50 -2.99
C GLU A 324 10.57 -1.28 -2.70
N SER A 325 9.39 -0.66 -2.80
CA SER A 325 8.11 -1.38 -2.59
C SER A 325 7.81 -2.44 -3.66
N ALA A 326 8.27 -2.23 -4.89
CA ALA A 326 8.21 -3.24 -5.94
C ALA A 326 9.27 -4.34 -5.72
N GLY A 327 10.44 -3.97 -5.20
CA GLY A 327 11.45 -4.92 -4.76
C GLY A 327 10.95 -5.84 -3.65
N ALA A 328 10.30 -5.30 -2.63
CA ALA A 328 9.67 -6.09 -1.56
C ALA A 328 8.68 -7.13 -2.10
N ASN A 329 7.81 -6.71 -3.02
CA ASN A 329 6.88 -7.56 -3.73
C ASN A 329 7.58 -8.72 -4.46
N MET A 330 8.62 -8.40 -5.26
CA MET A 330 9.39 -9.39 -6.01
C MET A 330 10.12 -10.36 -5.08
N PHE A 331 10.75 -9.87 -4.02
CA PHE A 331 11.49 -10.70 -3.07
C PHE A 331 10.60 -11.77 -2.44
N ILE A 332 9.38 -11.40 -2.01
CA ILE A 332 8.46 -12.37 -1.42
C ILE A 332 7.89 -13.32 -2.47
N ALA A 333 7.65 -12.86 -3.70
CA ALA A 333 7.27 -13.76 -4.79
C ALA A 333 8.35 -14.83 -5.06
N MET A 334 9.63 -14.44 -5.11
CA MET A 334 10.76 -15.36 -5.24
C MET A 334 10.86 -16.35 -4.07
N ARG A 335 10.73 -15.86 -2.83
CA ARG A 335 10.72 -16.70 -1.62
C ARG A 335 9.59 -17.73 -1.61
N ILE A 336 8.42 -17.37 -2.15
CA ILE A 336 7.31 -18.31 -2.30
C ILE A 336 7.68 -19.39 -3.31
N ALA A 337 8.20 -19.02 -4.49
CA ALA A 337 8.65 -19.96 -5.50
C ALA A 337 9.73 -20.92 -4.98
N GLU A 338 10.76 -20.43 -4.29
CA GLU A 338 11.81 -21.24 -3.65
C GLU A 338 11.22 -22.27 -2.67
N ARG A 339 10.30 -21.85 -1.81
CA ARG A 339 9.63 -22.75 -0.85
C ARG A 339 8.78 -23.81 -1.54
N GLN A 340 8.15 -23.47 -2.66
CA GLN A 340 7.36 -24.42 -3.46
C GLN A 340 8.29 -25.45 -4.12
N ALA A 341 9.39 -25.02 -4.73
CA ALA A 341 10.41 -25.89 -5.30
C ALA A 341 11.01 -26.87 -4.28
N GLN A 342 11.37 -26.38 -3.09
CA GLN A 342 11.89 -27.20 -1.99
C GLN A 342 10.91 -28.29 -1.51
N ARG A 343 9.61 -28.08 -1.72
CA ARG A 343 8.55 -29.04 -1.36
C ARG A 343 8.18 -29.98 -2.51
N GLY A 344 8.85 -29.89 -3.67
CA GLY A 344 8.49 -30.60 -4.88
C GLY A 344 7.17 -30.13 -5.51
N GLN A 345 6.70 -28.93 -5.15
CA GLN A 345 5.43 -28.34 -5.61
C GLN A 345 5.67 -27.29 -6.71
N ALA A 346 6.37 -27.68 -7.78
CA ALA A 346 6.59 -26.80 -8.93
C ALA A 346 5.27 -26.40 -9.62
N GLY A 347 5.30 -25.33 -10.42
CA GLY A 347 4.14 -24.83 -11.17
C GLY A 347 3.31 -23.77 -10.44
N ALA A 348 3.81 -23.20 -9.35
CA ALA A 348 3.13 -22.09 -8.69
C ALA A 348 3.12 -20.87 -9.62
N LYS A 349 1.93 -20.31 -9.85
CA LYS A 349 1.78 -19.00 -10.50
C LYS A 349 1.57 -17.92 -9.44
N ILE A 350 2.47 -16.96 -9.40
CA ILE A 350 2.57 -15.95 -8.35
C ILE A 350 2.39 -14.58 -9.00
N VAL A 351 1.28 -13.94 -8.70
CA VAL A 351 0.95 -12.61 -9.21
C VAL A 351 1.49 -11.55 -8.26
N THR A 352 2.15 -10.53 -8.81
CA THR A 352 2.55 -9.37 -8.03
C THR A 352 2.57 -8.09 -8.90
N VAL A 353 2.88 -6.95 -8.29
CA VAL A 353 2.79 -5.63 -8.92
C VAL A 353 4.10 -4.86 -8.77
N VAL A 354 4.59 -4.31 -9.88
CA VAL A 354 5.66 -3.31 -9.90
C VAL A 354 5.00 -1.95 -9.69
N THR A 355 5.09 -1.43 -8.47
CA THR A 355 4.25 -0.32 -7.99
C THR A 355 4.56 1.03 -8.62
N ALA A 356 5.83 1.30 -8.93
CA ALA A 356 6.31 2.54 -9.54
C ALA A 356 7.71 2.34 -10.12
N ALA A 357 8.05 3.17 -11.11
CA ALA A 357 9.40 3.26 -11.64
C ALA A 357 10.27 4.14 -10.72
N ARG A 358 11.58 3.87 -10.71
CA ARG A 358 12.56 4.61 -9.92
C ARG A 358 12.92 5.98 -10.50
#